data_AF-A0A0V0I481-F1
#
_entry.id   AF-A0A0V0I481-F1
#
_cell.length_a   1.000
_cell.length_b   1.000
_cell.length_c   1.000
_cell.angle_alpha   90.00
_cell.angle_beta   90.00
_cell.angle_gamma   90.00
#
_symmetry.space_group_name_H-M   'P 1'
#
loop_
_entity.id
_entity.type
_entity.pdbx_description
1 polymer ?
#
loop_
_entity_poly.entity_id
_entity_poly.type
_entity_poly.pdbx_seq_one_letter_code
_entity_poly.pdbx_strand_id
1 'polypeptide(L)'
;MMIRDKILKLHHRHKSSSSFSEKSGHRFDFSFSNLQARQVPKGWDKLSLSLISVETGKTVSKSGKASVRNGNCKWTETWSQSMWITPDDISNNQEQFPLKFIVTMGSARSSILGEASVNLARFRDAKAFTPVSLPLKKCNHGTVLQLEIKCLTSIRDNESKDMPFYAGEENMEYNNMEMKSEETSLPRLSSYHSFASTEDSLGRESFSSQSDSNRHGNLIIGRQESIDSRSSASCGSYSFCESPKSYNSPYNLMISGSGKNAQNQKDDFKQFSHDNTTSVQLSASSRNSLQAKDTTSKELIAEAMMWEQNAQSLKTDLEMSRKEFADQSQQIENLKMELCSLGTERDGSMQEIKHLEILLQESMEKEKSTESLMLRVRDMDSVEKILKEELRIQKESNDDMSFQLSKTQESNIQLVSILQEMEETVEKQKLEIKNLLEVKSNSENQQNLEDKLQQLQESQKNLENTTLHLEK
;
A
#
# COMPACT_ATOMS: atom_id res chain seq x y z
N MET A 1 46.90 8.37 -47.10
CA MET A 1 47.11 6.93 -46.78
C MET A 1 46.90 6.78 -45.28
N MET A 2 46.17 5.73 -44.87
CA MET A 2 45.70 5.43 -43.50
C MET A 2 44.56 6.30 -42.96
N ILE A 3 43.33 5.83 -43.22
CA ILE A 3 42.18 5.68 -42.30
C ILE A 3 41.07 5.17 -43.23
N ARG A 4 40.74 3.87 -43.14
CA ARG A 4 39.47 3.23 -43.59
C ARG A 4 39.70 1.73 -43.75
N ASP A 5 39.95 1.01 -42.66
CA ASP A 5 39.69 -0.43 -42.62
C ASP A 5 39.56 -0.88 -41.17
N LYS A 6 38.31 -0.97 -40.72
CA LYS A 6 37.83 -1.84 -39.62
C LYS A 6 36.31 -1.66 -39.46
N ILE A 7 35.58 -1.90 -40.55
CA ILE A 7 34.17 -2.29 -40.48
C ILE A 7 34.16 -3.75 -40.92
N LEU A 8 33.97 -4.66 -39.95
CA LEU A 8 33.50 -6.05 -40.05
C LEU A 8 34.15 -6.89 -38.94
N LYS A 9 33.52 -6.93 -37.76
CA LYS A 9 33.36 -8.15 -36.96
C LYS A 9 32.60 -7.85 -35.66
N LEU A 10 31.45 -8.51 -35.55
CA LEU A 10 30.69 -8.90 -34.34
C LEU A 10 29.21 -8.50 -34.40
N HIS A 11 28.49 -9.08 -35.36
CA HIS A 11 27.11 -9.47 -35.08
C HIS A 11 27.15 -10.75 -34.24
N HIS A 12 27.19 -10.58 -32.92
CA HIS A 12 26.68 -11.59 -32.00
C HIS A 12 25.25 -11.22 -31.62
N ARG A 13 24.38 -12.21 -31.76
CA ARG A 13 22.93 -12.19 -31.57
C ARG A 13 22.52 -11.39 -30.34
N HIS A 14 21.75 -10.33 -30.54
CA HIS A 14 20.80 -9.86 -29.54
C HIS A 14 19.70 -10.91 -29.40
N LYS A 15 19.94 -11.91 -28.53
CA LYS A 15 18.88 -12.53 -27.74
C LYS A 15 18.87 -11.79 -26.42
N SER A 16 18.14 -10.68 -26.39
CA SER A 16 17.79 -10.01 -25.13
C SER A 16 16.70 -10.86 -24.47
N SER A 17 17.13 -11.90 -23.76
CA SER A 17 16.37 -12.46 -22.65
C SER A 17 16.01 -11.30 -21.73
N SER A 18 14.72 -11.10 -21.49
CA SER A 18 14.22 -10.16 -20.50
C SER A 18 14.85 -10.52 -19.15
N SER A 19 15.92 -9.82 -18.79
CA SER A 19 16.44 -9.83 -17.43
C SER A 19 15.38 -9.17 -16.58
N PHE A 20 14.51 -9.98 -15.98
CA PHE A 20 13.94 -9.64 -14.70
C PHE A 20 15.12 -9.17 -13.86
N SER A 21 15.19 -7.87 -13.55
CA SER A 21 15.96 -7.46 -12.39
C SER A 21 15.48 -8.34 -11.26
N GLU A 22 16.37 -9.08 -10.61
CA GLU A 22 16.11 -9.70 -9.31
C GLU A 22 15.76 -8.57 -8.35
N LYS A 23 14.52 -8.11 -8.39
CA LYS A 23 13.96 -7.24 -7.37
C LYS A 23 13.98 -8.10 -6.13
N SER A 24 14.69 -7.65 -5.11
CA SER A 24 14.78 -8.27 -3.78
C SER A 24 13.43 -8.22 -3.08
N GLY A 25 12.44 -8.92 -3.63
CA GLY A 25 11.12 -9.09 -3.05
C GLY A 25 11.20 -10.09 -1.91
N HIS A 26 10.64 -9.73 -0.77
CA HIS A 26 10.46 -10.67 0.32
C HIS A 26 9.15 -11.44 0.10
N ARG A 27 9.20 -12.77 0.22
CA ARG A 27 8.03 -13.63 0.11
C ARG A 27 7.29 -13.67 1.44
N PHE A 28 6.02 -13.28 1.43
CA PHE A 28 5.12 -13.35 2.57
C PHE A 28 4.01 -14.36 2.30
N ASP A 29 3.78 -15.24 3.28
CA ASP A 29 2.71 -16.23 3.27
C ASP A 29 1.58 -15.76 4.20
N PHE A 30 0.36 -15.76 3.69
CA PHE A 30 -0.84 -15.32 4.42
C PHE A 30 -1.84 -16.45 4.51
N SER A 31 -2.49 -16.62 5.66
CA SER A 31 -3.64 -17.50 5.82
C SER A 31 -4.93 -16.71 5.99
N PHE A 32 -6.01 -17.26 5.43
CA PHE A 32 -7.38 -16.77 5.52
C PHE A 32 -8.24 -17.80 6.23
N SER A 33 -8.92 -17.37 7.29
CA SER A 33 -9.82 -18.21 8.10
C SER A 33 -11.14 -17.49 8.38
N ASN A 34 -12.08 -18.21 8.99
CA ASN A 34 -13.37 -17.67 9.44
C ASN A 34 -14.16 -16.91 8.34
N LEU A 35 -14.15 -17.47 7.13
CA LEU A 35 -14.81 -16.91 5.95
C LEU A 35 -16.34 -16.95 6.13
N GLN A 36 -16.99 -15.79 6.18
CA GLN A 36 -18.44 -15.68 6.31
C GLN A 36 -19.01 -14.46 5.56
N ALA A 37 -20.21 -14.57 5.00
CA ALA A 37 -20.95 -13.46 4.43
C ALA A 37 -22.20 -13.18 5.27
N ARG A 38 -22.46 -11.91 5.57
CA ARG A 38 -23.64 -11.44 6.32
C ARG A 38 -24.51 -10.54 5.45
N GLN A 39 -25.81 -10.48 5.78
CA GLN A 39 -26.81 -9.69 5.02
C GLN A 39 -26.93 -10.16 3.56
N VAL A 40 -26.89 -11.47 3.34
CA VAL A 40 -27.11 -12.05 2.02
C VAL A 40 -28.59 -11.89 1.62
N PRO A 41 -28.90 -11.38 0.42
CA PRO A 41 -30.27 -11.21 -0.06
C PRO A 41 -31.02 -12.53 -0.24
N LYS A 42 -32.35 -12.44 -0.15
CA LYS A 42 -33.26 -13.57 -0.44
C LYS A 42 -33.06 -14.04 -1.89
N GLY A 43 -33.12 -15.36 -2.11
CA GLY A 43 -32.92 -15.98 -3.43
C GLY A 43 -31.49 -16.44 -3.72
N TRP A 44 -30.55 -16.24 -2.79
CA TRP A 44 -29.17 -16.72 -2.87
C TRP A 44 -28.95 -17.90 -1.92
N ASP A 45 -29.52 -19.06 -2.22
CA ASP A 45 -29.58 -20.18 -1.27
C ASP A 45 -28.24 -20.88 -1.06
N LYS A 46 -27.37 -20.87 -2.07
CA LYS A 46 -26.02 -21.43 -2.01
C LYS A 46 -25.01 -20.48 -2.63
N LEU A 47 -23.87 -20.30 -1.97
CA LEU A 47 -22.79 -19.42 -2.42
C LEU A 47 -21.45 -20.14 -2.49
N SER A 48 -20.60 -19.70 -3.41
CA SER A 48 -19.18 -20.03 -3.47
C SER A 48 -18.34 -18.75 -3.50
N LEU A 49 -17.21 -18.78 -2.81
CA LEU A 49 -16.23 -17.71 -2.72
C LEU A 49 -15.02 -18.07 -3.57
N SER A 50 -14.57 -17.15 -4.42
CA SER A 50 -13.34 -17.29 -5.21
C SER A 50 -12.37 -16.18 -4.84
N LEU A 51 -11.12 -16.53 -4.57
CA LEU A 51 -10.01 -15.61 -4.39
C LEU A 51 -9.26 -15.46 -5.71
N ILE A 52 -9.09 -14.22 -6.18
CA ILE A 52 -8.48 -13.90 -7.47
C ILE A 52 -7.33 -12.92 -7.23
N SER A 53 -6.17 -13.20 -7.85
CA SER A 53 -5.07 -12.25 -7.92
C SER A 53 -5.38 -11.24 -9.01
N VAL A 54 -5.44 -9.94 -8.67
CA VAL A 54 -5.73 -8.89 -9.64
C VAL A 54 -4.61 -8.76 -10.67
N GLU A 55 -3.37 -8.93 -10.24
CA GLU A 55 -2.18 -8.90 -11.12
C GLU A 55 -2.24 -9.98 -12.21
N THR A 56 -2.55 -11.22 -11.83
CA THR A 56 -2.56 -12.34 -12.78
C THR A 56 -3.91 -12.56 -13.45
N GLY A 57 -4.98 -11.98 -12.90
CA GLY A 57 -6.37 -12.27 -13.28
C GLY A 57 -6.83 -13.70 -12.98
N LYS A 58 -5.99 -14.53 -12.36
CA LYS A 58 -6.26 -15.96 -12.14
C LYS A 58 -6.94 -16.21 -10.80
N THR A 59 -7.83 -17.20 -10.78
CA THR A 59 -8.40 -17.71 -9.53
C THR A 59 -7.34 -18.51 -8.80
N VAL A 60 -7.04 -18.06 -7.60
CA VAL A 60 -5.98 -18.56 -6.74
C VAL A 60 -6.50 -19.62 -5.77
N SER A 61 -7.73 -19.43 -5.29
CA SER A 61 -8.43 -20.39 -4.45
C SER A 61 -9.93 -20.26 -4.66
N LYS A 62 -10.67 -21.35 -4.46
CA LYS A 62 -12.12 -21.36 -4.58
C LYS A 62 -12.70 -22.24 -3.48
N SER A 63 -13.78 -21.78 -2.86
CA SER A 63 -14.47 -22.52 -1.79
C SER A 63 -15.41 -23.55 -2.40
N GLY A 64 -15.82 -24.51 -1.58
CA GLY A 64 -17.03 -25.27 -1.81
C GLY A 64 -18.29 -24.39 -1.77
N LYS A 65 -19.42 -25.04 -1.95
CA LYS A 65 -20.74 -24.40 -1.92
C LYS A 65 -21.26 -24.41 -0.49
N ALA A 66 -21.50 -23.25 0.09
CA ALA A 66 -22.10 -23.09 1.41
C ALA A 66 -23.57 -22.67 1.28
N SER A 67 -24.42 -23.14 2.20
CA SER A 67 -25.84 -22.77 2.21
C SER A 67 -26.07 -21.50 3.02
N VAL A 68 -27.00 -20.67 2.57
CA VAL A 68 -27.35 -19.41 3.23
C VAL A 68 -28.53 -19.64 4.17
N ARG A 69 -28.37 -19.26 5.44
CA ARG A 69 -29.41 -19.35 6.47
C ARG A 69 -29.55 -18.02 7.18
N ASN A 70 -30.77 -17.48 7.22
CA ASN A 70 -31.09 -16.20 7.86
C ASN A 70 -30.17 -15.05 7.39
N GLY A 71 -29.87 -14.99 6.09
CA GLY A 71 -28.98 -13.98 5.50
C GLY A 71 -27.49 -14.16 5.84
N ASN A 72 -27.11 -15.28 6.43
CA ASN A 72 -25.71 -15.60 6.75
C ASN A 72 -25.23 -16.82 5.95
N CYS A 73 -24.01 -16.74 5.44
CA CYS A 73 -23.30 -17.82 4.76
C CYS A 73 -21.95 -18.03 5.45
N LYS A 74 -21.55 -19.26 5.72
CA LYS A 74 -20.25 -19.57 6.33
C LYS A 74 -19.57 -20.70 5.58
N TRP A 75 -18.28 -20.52 5.32
CA TRP A 75 -17.40 -21.51 4.71
C TRP A 75 -16.48 -22.09 5.79
N THR A 76 -16.16 -23.37 5.69
CA THR A 76 -15.30 -24.09 6.67
C THR A 76 -13.85 -24.16 6.20
N GLU A 77 -13.60 -23.80 4.95
CA GLU A 77 -12.29 -23.80 4.32
C GLU A 77 -11.37 -22.73 4.91
N THR A 78 -10.09 -23.05 4.93
CA THR A 78 -9.01 -22.09 5.19
C THR A 78 -8.12 -22.05 3.98
N TRP A 79 -7.64 -20.86 3.61
CA TRP A 79 -6.79 -20.67 2.43
C TRP A 79 -5.43 -20.14 2.85
N SER A 80 -4.41 -20.49 2.08
CA SER A 80 -3.06 -19.97 2.24
C SER A 80 -2.59 -19.38 0.92
N GLN A 81 -2.07 -18.16 0.96
CA GLN A 81 -1.57 -17.47 -0.22
C GLN A 81 -0.18 -16.87 0.02
N SER A 82 0.76 -17.17 -0.87
CA SER A 82 2.06 -16.52 -0.93
C SER A 82 2.03 -15.30 -1.85
N MET A 83 2.72 -14.24 -1.48
CA MET A 83 2.96 -13.07 -2.34
C MET A 83 4.37 -12.53 -2.16
N TRP A 84 4.89 -11.94 -3.22
CA TRP A 84 6.18 -11.23 -3.19
C TRP A 84 5.90 -9.75 -2.99
N ILE A 85 6.52 -9.14 -1.97
CA ILE A 85 6.41 -7.70 -1.70
C ILE A 85 7.82 -7.11 -1.86
N THR A 86 8.00 -6.14 -2.75
CA THR A 86 9.30 -5.47 -2.92
C THR A 86 9.38 -4.21 -2.06
N PRO A 87 10.59 -3.76 -1.65
CA PRO A 87 10.76 -2.56 -0.84
C PRO A 87 10.19 -1.28 -1.46
N ASP A 88 10.24 -1.17 -2.79
CA ASP A 88 9.67 -0.03 -3.52
C ASP A 88 8.14 -0.01 -3.50
N ASP A 89 7.50 -1.18 -3.36
CA ASP A 89 6.04 -1.27 -3.21
C ASP A 89 5.58 -0.78 -1.83
N ILE A 90 6.48 -0.75 -0.85
CA ILE A 90 6.24 -0.25 0.51
C ILE A 90 6.24 1.29 0.52
N SER A 91 7.16 1.92 -0.22
CA SER A 91 7.36 3.37 -0.21
C SER A 91 6.36 4.13 -1.07
N ASN A 92 5.82 3.49 -2.13
CA ASN A 92 4.97 4.18 -3.10
C ASN A 92 3.48 4.27 -2.72
N ASN A 93 3.01 3.62 -1.64
CA ASN A 93 1.60 3.59 -1.21
C ASN A 93 0.57 3.24 -2.32
N GLN A 94 1.01 2.80 -3.50
CA GLN A 94 0.13 2.43 -4.58
C GLN A 94 -0.44 1.04 -4.32
N GLU A 95 -1.75 0.88 -4.55
CA GLU A 95 -2.51 -0.37 -4.42
C GLU A 95 -2.06 -1.43 -5.45
N GLN A 96 -0.79 -1.85 -5.44
CA GLN A 96 -0.25 -2.69 -6.52
C GLN A 96 -0.56 -4.20 -6.36
N PHE A 97 -0.98 -4.67 -5.17
CA PHE A 97 -1.32 -6.10 -4.97
C PHE A 97 -2.68 -6.37 -4.29
N PRO A 98 -3.81 -5.86 -4.81
CA PRO A 98 -5.11 -6.23 -4.28
C PRO A 98 -5.42 -7.69 -4.63
N LEU A 99 -5.73 -8.49 -3.63
CA LEU A 99 -6.48 -9.72 -3.83
C LEU A 99 -7.96 -9.40 -3.89
N LYS A 100 -8.67 -10.07 -4.80
CA LYS A 100 -10.09 -9.86 -5.04
C LYS A 100 -10.87 -11.11 -4.70
N PHE A 101 -11.78 -11.00 -3.75
CA PHE A 101 -12.81 -11.98 -3.48
C PHE A 101 -14.00 -11.76 -4.40
N ILE A 102 -14.50 -12.82 -5.03
CA ILE A 102 -15.75 -12.82 -5.79
C ILE A 102 -16.70 -13.81 -5.14
N VAL A 103 -17.87 -13.34 -4.74
CA VAL A 103 -18.96 -14.18 -4.23
C VAL A 103 -19.90 -14.50 -5.37
N THR A 104 -20.10 -15.79 -5.61
CA THR A 104 -20.88 -16.31 -6.75
C THR A 104 -21.95 -17.28 -6.27
N MET A 105 -22.99 -17.47 -7.08
CA MET A 105 -24.03 -18.44 -6.78
C MET A 105 -23.48 -19.86 -6.95
N GLY A 106 -23.71 -20.72 -5.96
CA GLY A 106 -23.31 -22.13 -5.98
C GLY A 106 -24.21 -23.03 -6.85
N SER A 107 -25.06 -22.46 -7.71
CA SER A 107 -25.98 -23.18 -8.58
C SER A 107 -25.41 -23.35 -10.00
N ALA A 108 -26.13 -24.03 -10.89
CA ALA A 108 -25.74 -24.14 -12.30
C ALA A 108 -25.80 -22.80 -13.06
N ARG A 109 -26.52 -21.80 -12.53
CA ARG A 109 -26.53 -20.44 -13.06
C ARG A 109 -25.34 -19.68 -12.49
N SER A 110 -24.43 -19.25 -13.36
CA SER A 110 -23.32 -18.38 -12.99
C SER A 110 -23.84 -16.96 -12.79
N SER A 111 -24.08 -16.58 -11.54
CA SER A 111 -24.35 -15.20 -11.15
C SER A 111 -23.37 -14.77 -10.06
N ILE A 112 -22.98 -13.49 -10.11
CA ILE A 112 -22.05 -12.86 -9.16
C ILE A 112 -22.88 -12.03 -8.18
N LEU A 113 -22.76 -12.31 -6.88
CA LEU A 113 -23.42 -11.54 -5.83
C LEU A 113 -22.69 -10.21 -5.59
N GLY A 114 -21.36 -10.26 -5.64
CA GLY A 114 -20.52 -9.08 -5.48
C GLY A 114 -19.04 -9.42 -5.34
N GLU A 115 -18.24 -8.37 -5.25
CA GLU A 115 -16.78 -8.43 -5.27
C GLU A 115 -16.21 -7.60 -4.11
N ALA A 116 -15.17 -8.09 -3.45
CA ALA A 116 -14.44 -7.36 -2.42
C ALA A 116 -12.93 -7.41 -2.69
N SER A 117 -12.21 -6.34 -2.38
CA SER A 117 -10.75 -6.29 -2.57
C SER A 117 -10.05 -6.06 -1.24
N VAL A 118 -8.92 -6.71 -1.04
CA VAL A 118 -8.07 -6.56 0.14
C VAL A 118 -6.62 -6.38 -0.27
N ASN A 119 -5.92 -5.47 0.38
CA ASN A 119 -4.47 -5.31 0.26
C ASN A 119 -3.79 -6.04 1.43
N LEU A 120 -3.06 -7.11 1.13
CA LEU A 120 -2.39 -7.91 2.16
C LEU A 120 -1.15 -7.25 2.75
N ALA A 121 -0.56 -6.25 2.08
CA ALA A 121 0.60 -5.53 2.60
C ALA A 121 0.31 -4.90 3.97
N ARG A 122 -0.96 -4.53 4.23
CA ARG A 122 -1.42 -3.98 5.52
C ARG A 122 -1.35 -4.97 6.68
N PHE A 123 -1.24 -6.27 6.41
CA PHE A 123 -1.25 -7.33 7.42
C PHE A 123 0.12 -8.02 7.58
N ARG A 124 1.16 -7.52 6.91
CA ARG A 124 2.51 -8.11 6.92
C ARG A 124 3.10 -8.19 8.32
N ASP A 125 2.99 -7.11 9.09
CA ASP A 125 3.61 -6.97 10.41
C ASP A 125 2.68 -7.49 11.54
N ALA A 126 1.47 -7.93 11.19
CA ALA A 126 0.49 -8.44 12.13
C ALA A 126 0.86 -9.86 12.60
N LYS A 127 1.26 -9.97 13.87
CA LYS A 127 1.64 -11.24 14.51
C LYS A 127 0.43 -12.15 14.85
N ALA A 128 -0.77 -11.58 14.90
CA ALA A 128 -2.01 -12.27 15.25
C ALA A 128 -3.03 -12.29 14.09
N PHE A 129 -4.04 -13.13 14.20
CA PHE A 129 -5.18 -13.12 13.28
C PHE A 129 -5.90 -11.76 13.36
N THR A 130 -6.02 -11.09 12.23
CA THR A 130 -6.69 -9.79 12.13
C THR A 130 -8.05 -9.97 11.45
N PRO A 131 -9.17 -9.68 12.14
CA PRO A 131 -10.48 -9.76 11.52
C PRO A 131 -10.69 -8.60 10.54
N VAL A 132 -11.25 -8.90 9.37
CA VAL A 132 -11.51 -7.96 8.28
C VAL A 132 -12.96 -8.08 7.87
N SER A 133 -13.65 -6.94 7.76
CA SER A 133 -15.02 -6.84 7.22
C SER A 133 -14.99 -6.02 5.93
N LEU A 134 -15.38 -6.64 4.82
CA LEU A 134 -15.34 -6.07 3.49
C LEU A 134 -16.75 -6.01 2.89
N PRO A 135 -17.34 -4.81 2.67
CA PRO A 135 -18.60 -4.70 1.97
C PRO A 135 -18.43 -5.14 0.51
N LEU A 136 -19.39 -5.92 -0.01
CA LEU A 136 -19.35 -6.37 -1.39
C LEU A 136 -19.73 -5.23 -2.35
N LYS A 137 -18.81 -4.88 -3.24
CA LYS A 137 -19.07 -4.03 -4.40
C LYS A 137 -19.99 -4.77 -5.39
N LYS A 138 -20.83 -4.04 -6.12
CA LYS A 138 -21.86 -4.59 -7.03
C LYS A 138 -22.98 -5.40 -6.35
N CYS A 139 -23.11 -5.29 -5.02
CA CYS A 139 -24.23 -5.86 -4.27
C CYS A 139 -25.10 -4.73 -3.69
N ASN A 140 -26.38 -4.67 -4.09
CA ASN A 140 -27.30 -3.61 -3.67
C ASN A 140 -27.93 -3.86 -2.28
N HIS A 141 -27.52 -4.93 -1.59
CA HIS A 141 -28.16 -5.41 -0.36
C HIS A 141 -27.29 -5.27 0.89
N GLY A 142 -26.19 -4.52 0.80
CA GLY A 142 -25.30 -4.28 1.95
C GLY A 142 -24.58 -5.54 2.44
N THR A 143 -24.47 -6.59 1.62
CA THR A 143 -23.79 -7.84 2.01
C THR A 143 -22.33 -7.57 2.35
N VAL A 144 -21.90 -8.06 3.50
CA VAL A 144 -20.53 -7.89 4.01
C VAL A 144 -19.84 -9.25 4.10
N LEU A 145 -18.66 -9.37 3.49
CA LEU A 145 -17.77 -10.51 3.64
C LEU A 145 -16.84 -10.27 4.83
N GLN A 146 -16.88 -11.15 5.82
CA GLN A 146 -15.99 -11.15 6.96
C GLN A 146 -15.02 -12.34 6.88
N LEU A 147 -13.77 -12.10 7.26
CA LEU A 147 -12.71 -13.10 7.29
C LEU A 147 -11.62 -12.70 8.28
N GLU A 148 -10.73 -13.62 8.60
CA GLU A 148 -9.53 -13.36 9.41
C GLU A 148 -8.29 -13.60 8.56
N ILE A 149 -7.32 -12.70 8.66
CA ILE A 149 -6.06 -12.75 7.92
C ILE A 149 -4.89 -12.85 8.91
N LYS A 150 -3.95 -13.76 8.66
CA LYS A 150 -2.71 -13.87 9.43
C LYS A 150 -1.51 -13.98 8.51
N CYS A 151 -0.47 -13.19 8.77
CA CYS A 151 0.85 -13.40 8.17
C CYS A 151 1.54 -14.58 8.87
N LEU A 152 1.97 -15.57 8.11
CA LEU A 152 2.68 -16.77 8.58
C LEU A 152 4.20 -16.60 8.52
N THR A 153 4.70 -15.61 7.78
CA THR A 153 6.11 -15.34 7.66
C THR A 153 6.60 -14.57 8.89
N SER A 154 7.34 -15.24 9.77
CA SER A 154 8.10 -14.59 10.83
C SER A 154 9.30 -13.88 10.20
N ILE A 155 9.32 -12.56 10.23
CA ILE A 155 10.56 -11.80 10.00
C ILE A 155 11.47 -12.18 11.17
N ARG A 156 12.43 -13.07 10.93
CA ARG A 156 13.57 -13.21 11.85
C ARG A 156 14.31 -11.89 11.75
N ASP A 157 14.31 -11.13 12.84
CA ASP A 157 15.22 -10.01 13.04
C ASP A 157 16.64 -10.57 12.88
N ASN A 158 17.16 -10.45 11.65
CA ASN A 158 18.54 -10.78 11.36
C ASN A 158 19.32 -9.57 11.85
N GLU A 159 19.76 -9.63 13.11
CA GLU A 159 20.82 -8.77 13.63
C GLU A 159 21.93 -8.75 12.58
N SER A 160 22.19 -7.56 12.04
CA SER A 160 23.30 -7.28 11.15
C SER A 160 24.62 -7.42 11.92
N LYS A 161 25.08 -8.67 12.11
CA LYS A 161 26.51 -8.95 12.11
C LYS A 161 26.91 -9.02 10.64
N ASP A 162 27.54 -7.94 10.18
CA ASP A 162 28.71 -7.97 9.30
C ASP A 162 28.94 -6.56 8.74
N MET A 163 29.76 -5.78 9.44
CA MET A 163 30.69 -4.87 8.76
C MET A 163 31.95 -4.66 9.62
N PRO A 164 33.16 -5.01 9.14
CA PRO A 164 34.40 -4.74 9.85
C PRO A 164 34.68 -3.23 9.84
N PHE A 165 34.72 -2.62 11.02
CA PHE A 165 35.21 -1.26 11.18
C PHE A 165 36.74 -1.31 11.24
N TYR A 166 37.39 -0.62 10.30
CA TYR A 166 38.83 -0.36 10.36
C TYR A 166 39.12 0.50 11.59
N ALA A 167 40.04 0.02 12.44
CA ALA A 167 40.62 0.79 13.52
C ALA A 167 41.46 1.93 12.93
N GLY A 168 41.11 3.16 13.30
CA GLY A 168 42.00 4.31 13.25
C GLY A 168 42.25 4.73 14.69
N GLU A 169 43.49 4.59 15.12
CA GLU A 169 44.02 4.98 16.41
C GLU A 169 43.77 6.46 16.69
N GLU A 170 43.27 6.79 17.88
CA GLU A 170 43.78 7.97 18.58
C GLU A 170 43.56 7.83 20.09
N ASN A 171 44.67 8.00 20.79
CA ASN A 171 44.84 7.93 22.22
C ASN A 171 44.00 8.99 22.94
N MET A 172 43.39 8.67 24.07
CA MET A 172 43.64 9.43 25.30
C MET A 172 43.27 8.63 26.55
N GLU A 173 44.27 8.60 27.42
CA GLU A 173 44.45 8.02 28.73
C GLU A 173 43.52 8.63 29.79
N TYR A 174 42.90 7.79 30.64
CA TYR A 174 42.69 8.10 32.06
C TYR A 174 42.58 6.80 32.89
N ASN A 175 43.43 6.73 33.91
CA ASN A 175 43.56 5.70 34.92
C ASN A 175 42.30 5.57 35.81
N ASN A 176 41.89 4.36 36.21
CA ASN A 176 42.29 3.71 37.49
C ASN A 176 41.32 2.61 37.98
N MET A 177 41.94 1.60 38.61
CA MET A 177 41.45 0.66 39.64
C MET A 177 40.56 -0.54 39.26
N GLU A 178 41.29 -1.60 38.90
CA GLU A 178 41.23 -2.98 39.41
C GLU A 178 40.40 -3.22 40.70
N MET A 179 39.48 -4.19 40.64
CA MET A 179 39.17 -5.10 41.74
C MET A 179 38.86 -6.49 41.18
N LYS A 180 39.51 -7.47 41.79
CA LYS A 180 39.64 -8.87 41.42
C LYS A 180 38.78 -9.72 42.35
N SER A 181 38.08 -10.72 41.83
CA SER A 181 37.56 -11.94 42.51
C SER A 181 36.72 -12.68 41.45
N GLU A 182 37.13 -13.76 40.82
CA GLU A 182 37.64 -15.07 41.27
C GLU A 182 36.55 -15.97 41.91
N GLU A 183 36.44 -17.17 41.32
CA GLU A 183 35.71 -18.39 41.74
C GLU A 183 34.18 -18.40 41.52
N THR A 184 33.50 -19.48 41.08
CA THR A 184 33.75 -20.93 41.15
C THR A 184 32.92 -21.68 40.08
N SER A 185 33.58 -22.60 39.36
CA SER A 185 33.18 -23.98 38.97
C SER A 185 31.71 -24.41 39.16
N LEU A 186 31.02 -25.13 38.24
CA LEU A 186 31.35 -26.45 37.66
C LEU A 186 30.53 -26.76 36.38
N PRO A 187 31.02 -27.66 35.50
CA PRO A 187 30.31 -28.16 34.32
C PRO A 187 29.77 -29.61 34.50
N ARG A 188 29.08 -30.07 33.43
CA ARG A 188 28.94 -31.47 32.96
C ARG A 188 27.61 -32.17 33.30
N LEU A 189 26.85 -32.54 32.26
CA LEU A 189 26.52 -33.94 31.97
C LEU A 189 25.91 -34.11 30.56
N SER A 190 26.53 -35.03 29.83
CA SER A 190 26.12 -35.62 28.56
C SER A 190 24.94 -36.58 28.78
N SER A 191 24.03 -36.70 27.81
CA SER A 191 23.32 -37.96 27.58
C SER A 191 23.07 -38.16 26.09
N TYR A 192 23.75 -39.16 25.54
CA TYR A 192 23.38 -39.86 24.33
C TYR A 192 22.04 -40.58 24.51
N HIS A 193 21.26 -40.75 23.45
CA HIS A 193 20.76 -42.04 22.99
C HIS A 193 20.08 -41.91 21.61
N SER A 194 20.62 -42.66 20.65
CA SER A 194 20.09 -42.94 19.33
C SER A 194 18.84 -43.84 19.38
N PHE A 195 17.99 -43.73 18.36
CA PHE A 195 17.45 -44.91 17.69
C PHE A 195 17.31 -44.64 16.19
N ALA A 196 17.85 -45.57 15.41
CA ALA A 196 17.59 -45.75 13.99
C ALA A 196 16.70 -46.98 13.85
N SER A 197 15.78 -46.98 12.88
CA SER A 197 15.14 -48.20 12.40
C SER A 197 14.84 -48.07 10.90
N THR A 198 15.46 -48.96 10.15
CA THR A 198 15.30 -49.23 8.72
C THR A 198 14.75 -50.65 8.55
N GLU A 199 13.74 -50.81 7.69
CA GLU A 199 13.38 -52.01 6.90
C GLU A 199 12.28 -51.52 5.92
N ASP A 200 12.48 -51.38 4.60
CA ASP A 200 12.55 -52.40 3.52
C ASP A 200 11.32 -53.34 3.52
N SER A 201 10.60 -53.68 2.44
CA SER A 201 10.75 -53.50 0.99
C SER A 201 9.40 -53.80 0.30
N LEU A 202 9.42 -53.82 -1.06
CA LEU A 202 8.46 -54.40 -2.02
C LEU A 202 7.58 -53.43 -2.86
N GLY A 203 8.20 -52.86 -3.90
CA GLY A 203 7.99 -53.24 -5.31
C GLY A 203 6.63 -53.01 -6.00
N ARG A 204 6.62 -52.13 -7.02
CA ARG A 204 6.35 -52.51 -8.43
C ARG A 204 6.69 -51.35 -9.40
N GLU A 205 7.12 -51.75 -10.59
CA GLU A 205 7.81 -51.02 -11.65
C GLU A 205 6.89 -50.35 -12.69
N SER A 206 7.43 -49.33 -13.38
CA SER A 206 7.40 -48.96 -14.83
C SER A 206 6.08 -49.07 -15.64
N PHE A 207 5.71 -48.13 -16.53
CA PHE A 207 6.39 -47.82 -17.80
C PHE A 207 6.13 -46.40 -18.33
N SER A 208 7.15 -45.86 -19.00
CA SER A 208 7.09 -44.85 -20.06
C SER A 208 6.53 -45.41 -21.37
N SER A 209 5.92 -44.57 -22.20
CA SER A 209 5.88 -44.79 -23.66
C SER A 209 5.92 -43.47 -24.41
N GLN A 210 6.89 -43.42 -25.32
CA GLN A 210 7.12 -42.42 -26.34
C GLN A 210 6.71 -43.01 -27.69
N SER A 211 6.05 -42.22 -28.54
CA SER A 211 6.06 -42.44 -29.99
C SER A 211 5.67 -41.16 -30.74
N ASP A 212 6.57 -40.75 -31.64
CA ASP A 212 6.38 -39.79 -32.72
C ASP A 212 5.69 -40.45 -33.93
N SER A 213 4.82 -39.71 -34.65
CA SER A 213 4.82 -39.58 -36.13
C SER A 213 3.59 -38.83 -36.70
N ASN A 214 3.85 -37.59 -37.12
CA ASN A 214 3.57 -36.98 -38.44
C ASN A 214 2.43 -37.54 -39.37
N ARG A 215 1.35 -36.76 -39.62
CA ARG A 215 0.92 -36.25 -40.96
C ARG A 215 -0.43 -35.52 -40.98
N HIS A 216 -0.42 -34.39 -41.72
CA HIS A 216 -1.45 -33.58 -42.39
C HIS A 216 -2.89 -34.13 -42.61
N GLY A 217 -3.89 -33.23 -42.52
CA GLY A 217 -5.18 -33.34 -43.22
C GLY A 217 -6.29 -32.41 -42.70
N ASN A 218 -6.76 -31.50 -43.57
CA ASN A 218 -7.82 -30.49 -43.39
C ASN A 218 -9.25 -31.04 -43.13
N LEU A 219 -10.08 -30.28 -42.40
CA LEU A 219 -11.45 -29.81 -42.75
C LEU A 219 -12.03 -29.06 -41.51
N ILE A 220 -12.26 -27.74 -41.50
CA ILE A 220 -13.32 -26.93 -42.14
C ILE A 220 -14.60 -26.77 -41.28
N ILE A 221 -15.10 -25.51 -41.28
CA ILE A 221 -16.48 -25.02 -40.99
C ILE A 221 -16.92 -24.99 -39.52
N GLY A 222 -17.52 -23.92 -39.00
CA GLY A 222 -17.97 -22.64 -39.57
C GLY A 222 -18.28 -21.67 -38.41
N ARG A 223 -17.84 -20.42 -38.53
CA ARG A 223 -18.63 -19.22 -38.91
C ARG A 223 -19.67 -18.77 -37.85
N GLN A 224 -19.53 -17.57 -37.25
CA GLN A 224 -19.84 -16.20 -37.77
C GLN A 224 -21.35 -15.90 -37.53
N GLU A 225 -21.90 -14.74 -37.12
CA GLU A 225 -21.52 -13.31 -37.18
C GLU A 225 -22.22 -12.46 -36.09
N SER A 226 -21.64 -11.27 -35.93
CA SER A 226 -22.14 -10.05 -35.30
C SER A 226 -23.39 -9.43 -36.01
N ILE A 227 -24.01 -8.42 -35.38
CA ILE A 227 -24.20 -7.03 -35.88
C ILE A 227 -25.46 -6.37 -35.24
N ASP A 228 -25.20 -5.20 -34.63
CA ASP A 228 -25.93 -3.92 -34.53
C ASP A 228 -27.48 -3.77 -34.50
N SER A 229 -27.89 -3.00 -33.48
CA SER A 229 -28.67 -1.73 -33.48
C SER A 229 -30.12 -1.57 -33.99
N ARG A 230 -30.85 -0.80 -33.15
CA ARG A 230 -31.90 0.23 -33.42
C ARG A 230 -33.39 -0.17 -33.48
N SER A 231 -34.13 0.33 -32.48
CA SER A 231 -35.20 1.36 -32.61
C SER A 231 -36.59 1.03 -32.00
N SER A 232 -37.00 1.94 -31.11
CA SER A 232 -38.33 2.58 -30.92
C SER A 232 -39.58 1.85 -30.39
N ALA A 233 -40.19 2.55 -29.41
CA ALA A 233 -41.63 2.69 -29.08
C ALA A 233 -42.33 1.49 -28.36
N SER A 234 -43.30 1.63 -27.47
CA SER A 234 -43.92 2.75 -26.73
C SER A 234 -44.90 2.15 -25.68
N CYS A 235 -45.14 2.88 -24.58
CA CYS A 235 -46.31 2.89 -23.69
C CYS A 235 -46.86 1.62 -22.99
N GLY A 236 -47.15 1.80 -21.69
CA GLY A 236 -48.09 0.96 -20.95
C GLY A 236 -48.05 1.19 -19.43
N SER A 237 -48.71 2.26 -18.95
CA SER A 237 -49.07 2.40 -17.53
C SER A 237 -50.10 1.34 -17.12
N TYR A 238 -49.86 0.65 -16.01
CA TYR A 238 -50.96 0.18 -15.16
C TYR A 238 -50.50 0.12 -13.70
N SER A 239 -51.17 0.91 -12.85
CA SER A 239 -51.10 0.77 -11.41
C SER A 239 -52.11 -0.27 -10.97
N PHE A 240 -51.73 -1.20 -10.10
CA PHE A 240 -52.68 -1.83 -9.19
C PHE A 240 -51.98 -2.12 -7.86
N CYS A 241 -52.52 -1.55 -6.80
CA CYS A 241 -52.17 -1.86 -5.42
C CYS A 241 -52.56 -3.30 -5.09
N GLU A 242 -51.63 -4.09 -4.56
CA GLU A 242 -51.97 -5.37 -3.96
C GLU A 242 -51.49 -5.39 -2.50
N SER A 243 -52.44 -5.34 -1.58
CA SER A 243 -52.21 -5.53 -0.14
C SER A 243 -51.83 -6.98 0.16
N PRO A 244 -50.99 -7.26 1.18
CA PRO A 244 -50.51 -8.61 1.45
C PRO A 244 -51.54 -9.44 2.23
N LYS A 245 -51.75 -10.67 1.76
CA LYS A 245 -52.46 -11.73 2.50
C LYS A 245 -51.62 -12.20 3.69
N SER A 246 -52.16 -12.01 4.88
CA SER A 246 -51.67 -12.57 6.16
C SER A 246 -51.96 -14.08 6.21
N TYR A 247 -50.95 -14.88 6.57
CA TYR A 247 -51.11 -16.31 6.86
C TYR A 247 -51.37 -16.50 8.36
N ASN A 248 -52.40 -17.32 8.63
CA ASN A 248 -52.88 -17.70 9.94
C ASN A 248 -51.88 -18.51 10.79
N SER A 249 -52.05 -18.29 12.08
CA SER A 249 -51.55 -19.04 13.25
C SER A 249 -52.01 -20.51 13.31
N PRO A 250 -51.27 -21.40 13.99
CA PRO A 250 -51.83 -22.59 14.64
C PRO A 250 -51.91 -22.42 16.17
N TYR A 251 -53.01 -22.85 16.79
CA TYR A 251 -53.06 -23.92 17.82
C TYR A 251 -54.46 -24.04 18.46
N ASN A 252 -54.92 -25.29 18.47
CA ASN A 252 -56.09 -25.95 19.06
C ASN A 252 -56.77 -25.39 20.32
N LEU A 253 -58.10 -25.50 20.36
CA LEU A 253 -58.80 -26.22 21.44
C LEU A 253 -60.19 -26.71 20.99
N MET A 254 -60.45 -28.01 21.25
CA MET A 254 -61.77 -28.65 21.19
C MET A 254 -62.75 -27.98 22.17
N ILE A 255 -64.03 -27.90 21.80
CA ILE A 255 -65.19 -28.32 22.62
C ILE A 255 -66.42 -28.36 21.71
N SER A 256 -67.11 -29.50 21.75
CA SER A 256 -68.43 -29.75 21.16
C SER A 256 -69.52 -29.01 21.93
N GLY A 257 -70.43 -28.34 21.21
CA GLY A 257 -71.61 -27.70 21.80
C GLY A 257 -72.65 -27.41 20.73
N SER A 258 -73.55 -28.37 20.53
CA SER A 258 -74.67 -28.35 19.58
C SER A 258 -75.73 -27.30 19.97
N GLY A 259 -76.03 -26.38 19.05
CA GLY A 259 -77.20 -25.51 19.09
C GLY A 259 -77.81 -25.38 17.70
N LYS A 260 -78.82 -26.20 17.39
CA LYS A 260 -79.60 -26.14 16.15
C LYS A 260 -80.66 -25.04 16.30
N ASN A 261 -80.64 -24.09 15.37
CA ASN A 261 -81.71 -23.12 15.17
C ASN A 261 -82.90 -23.77 14.44
N ALA A 262 -84.07 -23.34 14.87
CA ALA A 262 -85.38 -23.84 14.49
C ALA A 262 -85.73 -23.57 13.02
N GLN A 263 -86.43 -24.53 12.42
CA GLN A 263 -87.26 -24.27 11.25
C GLN A 263 -88.60 -24.98 11.42
N ASN A 264 -89.64 -24.21 11.13
CA ASN A 264 -91.05 -24.42 11.45
C ASN A 264 -91.64 -25.69 10.85
N GLN A 265 -92.50 -26.38 11.60
CA GLN A 265 -93.69 -27.05 11.07
C GLN A 265 -94.83 -27.00 12.09
N LYS A 266 -95.94 -26.40 11.65
CA LYS A 266 -97.26 -26.45 12.28
C LYS A 266 -97.81 -27.87 12.11
N ASP A 267 -98.42 -28.42 13.15
CA ASP A 267 -99.54 -29.34 12.98
C ASP A 267 -100.56 -29.17 14.12
N ASP A 268 -101.80 -29.20 13.70
CA ASP A 268 -103.01 -28.75 14.39
C ASP A 268 -103.47 -29.66 15.53
N PHE A 269 -104.07 -29.00 16.52
CA PHE A 269 -104.91 -29.57 17.57
C PHE A 269 -106.10 -30.36 16.99
N LYS A 270 -106.33 -31.57 17.52
CA LYS A 270 -107.70 -32.08 17.77
C LYS A 270 -107.82 -32.63 19.19
N GLN A 271 -108.79 -32.07 19.89
CA GLN A 271 -109.23 -32.37 21.25
C GLN A 271 -110.43 -33.35 21.24
N PHE A 272 -110.81 -33.80 22.45
CA PHE A 272 -111.96 -34.60 22.93
C PHE A 272 -111.55 -36.05 23.32
N SER A 273 -111.26 -36.33 24.61
CA SER A 273 -112.20 -36.57 25.76
C SER A 273 -113.03 -37.85 25.55
N HIS A 274 -113.21 -38.83 26.44
CA HIS A 274 -112.91 -39.16 27.85
C HIS A 274 -112.85 -40.73 27.89
N ASP A 275 -112.17 -41.40 28.82
CA ASP A 275 -112.85 -41.96 30.00
C ASP A 275 -111.90 -42.48 31.08
N ASN A 276 -112.44 -42.47 32.30
CA ASN A 276 -111.84 -42.51 33.62
C ASN A 276 -111.08 -43.80 34.01
N THR A 277 -110.13 -43.68 34.94
CA THR A 277 -110.21 -44.38 36.25
C THR A 277 -109.12 -43.90 37.24
N THR A 278 -109.52 -43.80 38.52
CA THR A 278 -108.68 -43.73 39.75
C THR A 278 -107.78 -42.50 39.91
N SER A 279 -108.24 -41.43 40.57
CA SER A 279 -108.30 -41.23 42.04
C SER A 279 -106.97 -41.52 42.75
N VAL A 280 -106.50 -40.51 43.50
CA VAL A 280 -105.35 -40.46 44.42
C VAL A 280 -103.99 -40.11 43.78
N GLN A 281 -103.73 -38.82 43.51
CA GLN A 281 -102.41 -38.14 43.74
C GLN A 281 -102.35 -36.66 43.28
N LEU A 282 -103.42 -35.87 43.50
CA LEU A 282 -103.39 -34.44 43.11
C LEU A 282 -102.55 -33.53 44.03
N SER A 283 -101.89 -34.06 45.06
CA SER A 283 -101.06 -33.26 45.99
C SER A 283 -99.56 -33.53 45.87
N ALA A 284 -99.10 -34.49 45.06
CA ALA A 284 -97.68 -34.85 44.92
C ALA A 284 -97.07 -34.41 43.57
N SER A 285 -97.86 -34.41 42.50
CA SER A 285 -97.42 -33.97 41.17
C SER A 285 -97.14 -32.46 41.08
N SER A 286 -97.96 -31.63 41.74
CA SER A 286 -97.75 -30.18 41.84
C SER A 286 -96.50 -29.81 42.65
N ARG A 287 -96.20 -30.55 43.73
CA ARG A 287 -95.01 -30.30 44.57
C ARG A 287 -93.70 -30.62 43.84
N ASN A 288 -93.65 -31.71 43.08
CA ASN A 288 -92.47 -32.06 42.29
C ASN A 288 -92.27 -31.11 41.08
N SER A 289 -93.35 -30.62 40.46
CA SER A 289 -93.30 -29.62 39.38
C SER A 289 -92.87 -28.23 39.88
N LEU A 290 -93.37 -27.80 41.04
CA LEU A 290 -92.94 -26.55 41.69
C LEU A 290 -91.48 -26.63 42.14
N GLN A 291 -91.08 -27.73 42.78
CA GLN A 291 -89.71 -27.91 43.24
C GLN A 291 -88.70 -27.99 42.07
N ALA A 292 -89.06 -28.63 40.95
CA ALA A 292 -88.23 -28.64 39.73
C ALA A 292 -88.14 -27.26 39.05
N LYS A 293 -89.20 -26.45 39.12
CA LYS A 293 -89.21 -25.05 38.66
C LYS A 293 -88.36 -24.16 39.57
N ASP A 294 -88.39 -24.41 40.87
CA ASP A 294 -87.58 -23.68 41.85
C ASP A 294 -86.08 -24.02 41.74
N THR A 295 -85.71 -25.27 41.41
CA THR A 295 -84.31 -25.65 41.18
C THR A 295 -83.78 -25.06 39.87
N THR A 296 -84.54 -25.13 38.78
CA THR A 296 -84.17 -24.50 37.50
C THR A 296 -84.09 -22.98 37.60
N SER A 297 -84.98 -22.34 38.37
CA SER A 297 -84.88 -20.91 38.65
C SER A 297 -83.60 -20.55 39.43
N LYS A 298 -83.19 -21.37 40.41
CA LYS A 298 -81.95 -21.14 41.17
C LYS A 298 -80.70 -21.35 40.32
N GLU A 299 -80.70 -22.33 39.43
CA GLU A 299 -79.60 -22.58 38.48
C GLU A 299 -79.43 -21.41 37.51
N LEU A 300 -80.53 -20.89 36.93
CA LEU A 300 -80.49 -19.72 36.05
C LEU A 300 -79.99 -18.46 36.77
N ILE A 301 -80.35 -18.27 38.05
CA ILE A 301 -79.83 -17.16 38.86
C ILE A 301 -78.31 -17.31 39.08
N ALA A 302 -77.83 -18.51 39.40
CA ALA A 302 -76.41 -18.76 39.58
C ALA A 302 -75.62 -18.56 38.27
N GLU A 303 -76.19 -19.00 37.14
CA GLU A 303 -75.62 -18.76 35.82
C GLU A 303 -75.58 -17.27 35.48
N ALA A 304 -76.64 -16.51 35.75
CA ALA A 304 -76.66 -15.06 35.55
C ALA A 304 -75.61 -14.35 36.41
N MET A 305 -75.45 -14.74 37.68
CA MET A 305 -74.41 -14.20 38.56
C MET A 305 -73.00 -14.53 38.06
N MET A 306 -72.77 -15.72 37.52
CA MET A 306 -71.49 -16.10 36.92
C MET A 306 -71.19 -15.26 35.66
N TRP A 307 -72.18 -15.09 34.78
CA TRP A 307 -72.01 -14.25 33.59
C TRP A 307 -71.76 -12.78 33.94
N GLU A 308 -72.42 -12.27 34.98
CA GLU A 308 -72.18 -10.91 35.50
C GLU A 308 -70.75 -10.74 36.02
N GLN A 309 -70.25 -11.68 36.84
CA GLN A 309 -68.87 -11.66 37.31
C GLN A 309 -67.87 -11.77 36.16
N ASN A 310 -68.13 -12.65 35.18
CA ASN A 310 -67.29 -12.79 33.99
C ASN A 310 -67.26 -11.48 33.16
N ALA A 311 -68.40 -10.82 32.99
CA ALA A 311 -68.48 -9.53 32.30
C ALA A 311 -67.70 -8.43 33.04
N GLN A 312 -67.75 -8.41 34.38
CA GLN A 312 -66.97 -7.48 35.19
C GLN A 312 -65.46 -7.76 35.09
N SER A 313 -65.03 -9.02 35.15
CA SER A 313 -63.62 -9.41 34.97
C SER A 313 -63.09 -9.03 33.58
N LEU A 314 -63.84 -9.33 32.51
CA LEU A 314 -63.46 -8.94 31.15
C LEU A 314 -63.35 -7.42 30.98
N LYS A 315 -64.20 -6.66 31.68
CA LYS A 315 -64.13 -5.19 31.66
C LYS A 315 -62.85 -4.69 32.31
N THR A 316 -62.45 -5.24 33.46
CA THR A 316 -61.20 -4.85 34.13
C THR A 316 -59.97 -5.25 33.32
N ASP A 317 -59.98 -6.42 32.70
CA ASP A 317 -58.89 -6.89 31.84
C ASP A 317 -58.72 -5.97 30.62
N LEU A 318 -59.83 -5.58 29.99
CA LEU A 318 -59.82 -4.65 28.87
C LEU A 318 -59.26 -3.27 29.27
N GLU A 319 -59.63 -2.76 30.44
CA GLU A 319 -59.11 -1.50 30.97
C GLU A 319 -57.60 -1.59 31.28
N MET A 320 -57.14 -2.71 31.84
CA MET A 320 -55.72 -2.98 32.07
C MET A 320 -54.93 -3.02 30.75
N SER A 321 -55.39 -3.79 29.76
CA SER A 321 -54.75 -3.83 28.44
C SER A 321 -54.72 -2.46 27.76
N ARG A 322 -55.80 -1.67 27.86
CA ARG A 322 -55.80 -0.30 27.34
C ARG A 322 -54.73 0.58 27.97
N LYS A 323 -54.53 0.46 29.29
CA LYS A 323 -53.47 1.17 30.00
C LYS A 323 -52.09 0.72 29.54
N GLU A 324 -51.87 -0.58 29.41
CA GLU A 324 -50.60 -1.13 28.90
C GLU A 324 -50.28 -0.63 27.48
N PHE A 325 -51.27 -0.57 26.59
CA PHE A 325 -51.08 0.01 25.26
C PHE A 325 -50.74 1.51 25.31
N ALA A 326 -51.35 2.27 26.22
CA ALA A 326 -51.03 3.68 26.41
C ALA A 326 -49.58 3.86 26.92
N ASP A 327 -49.18 3.06 27.91
CA ASP A 327 -47.82 3.07 28.47
C ASP A 327 -46.78 2.69 27.39
N GLN A 328 -47.05 1.65 26.59
CA GLN A 328 -46.20 1.26 25.46
C GLN A 328 -46.11 2.37 24.40
N SER A 329 -47.23 3.00 24.06
CA SER A 329 -47.25 4.12 23.10
C SER A 329 -46.40 5.29 23.59
N GLN A 330 -46.43 5.59 24.89
CA GLN A 330 -45.61 6.64 25.48
C GLN A 330 -44.12 6.26 25.49
N GLN A 331 -43.78 5.00 25.78
CA GLN A 331 -42.40 4.51 25.68
C GLN A 331 -41.85 4.63 24.26
N ILE A 332 -42.65 4.30 23.24
CA ILE A 332 -42.26 4.44 21.83
C ILE A 332 -41.96 5.90 21.49
N GLU A 333 -42.81 6.85 21.91
CA GLU A 333 -42.57 8.27 21.62
C GLU A 333 -41.32 8.79 22.37
N ASN A 334 -41.10 8.36 23.62
CA ASN A 334 -39.89 8.71 24.37
C ASN A 334 -38.62 8.19 23.67
N LEU A 335 -38.59 6.92 23.27
CA LEU A 335 -37.45 6.33 22.54
C LEU A 335 -37.22 7.02 21.19
N LYS A 336 -38.29 7.42 20.50
CA LYS A 336 -38.20 8.18 19.25
C LYS A 336 -37.60 9.56 19.47
N MET A 337 -37.95 10.24 20.56
CA MET A 337 -37.33 11.51 20.94
C MET A 337 -35.83 11.34 21.24
N GLU A 338 -35.43 10.28 21.94
CA GLU A 338 -34.01 9.95 22.19
C GLU A 338 -33.25 9.64 20.89
N LEU A 339 -33.87 8.92 19.94
CA LEU A 339 -33.27 8.69 18.63
C LEU A 339 -33.08 9.99 17.84
N CYS A 340 -34.03 10.94 17.95
CA CYS A 340 -33.87 12.26 17.35
C CYS A 340 -32.72 13.03 17.99
N SER A 341 -32.59 13.05 19.33
CA SER A 341 -31.49 13.76 20.00
C SER A 341 -30.13 13.15 19.64
N LEU A 342 -29.98 11.82 19.71
CA LEU A 342 -28.76 11.12 19.29
C LEU A 342 -28.46 11.34 17.81
N GLY A 343 -29.50 11.46 16.98
CA GLY A 343 -29.39 11.83 15.57
C GLY A 343 -28.69 13.17 15.38
N THR A 344 -29.08 14.19 16.16
CA THR A 344 -28.45 15.52 16.10
C THR A 344 -27.01 15.54 16.61
N GLU A 345 -26.69 14.77 17.67
CA GLU A 345 -25.32 14.63 18.17
C GLU A 345 -24.42 13.96 17.13
N ARG A 346 -24.89 12.88 16.50
CA ARG A 346 -24.16 12.19 15.43
C ARG A 346 -23.92 13.09 14.22
N ASP A 347 -24.91 13.89 13.85
CA ASP A 347 -24.77 14.87 12.76
C ASP A 347 -23.76 15.97 13.12
N GLY A 348 -23.75 16.44 14.37
CA GLY A 348 -22.74 17.38 14.89
C GLY A 348 -21.32 16.82 14.85
N SER A 349 -21.10 15.63 15.41
CA SER A 349 -19.80 14.94 15.38
C SER A 349 -19.34 14.66 13.95
N MET A 350 -20.25 14.33 13.03
CA MET A 350 -19.92 14.14 11.62
C MET A 350 -19.45 15.44 10.96
N GLN A 351 -20.02 16.59 11.32
CA GLN A 351 -19.56 17.90 10.82
C GLN A 351 -18.17 18.25 11.37
N GLU A 352 -17.92 17.99 12.66
CA GLU A 352 -16.62 18.20 13.28
C GLU A 352 -15.53 17.32 12.64
N ILE A 353 -15.80 16.04 12.41
CA ILE A 353 -14.87 15.14 11.71
C ILE A 353 -14.55 15.68 10.30
N LYS A 354 -15.56 16.11 9.53
CA LYS A 354 -15.34 16.70 8.21
C LYS A 354 -14.48 17.97 8.27
N HIS A 355 -14.70 18.80 9.28
CA HIS A 355 -13.88 19.99 9.49
C HIS A 355 -12.43 19.64 9.84
N LEU A 356 -12.22 18.65 10.71
CA LEU A 356 -10.88 18.15 11.04
C LEU A 356 -10.18 17.51 9.84
N GLU A 357 -10.91 16.79 8.98
CA GLU A 357 -10.37 16.26 7.72
C GLU A 357 -9.87 17.39 6.80
N ILE A 358 -10.62 18.49 6.68
CA ILE A 358 -10.20 19.67 5.91
C ILE A 358 -8.95 20.30 6.51
N LEU A 359 -8.92 20.53 7.83
CA LEU A 359 -7.75 21.09 8.51
C LEU A 359 -6.51 20.20 8.38
N LEU A 360 -6.68 18.89 8.45
CA LEU A 360 -5.59 17.94 8.25
C LEU A 360 -5.05 18.02 6.81
N GLN A 361 -5.93 18.07 5.82
CA GLN A 361 -5.55 18.23 4.42
C GLN A 361 -4.79 19.53 4.19
N GLU A 362 -5.27 20.66 4.73
CA GLU A 362 -4.59 21.95 4.66
C GLU A 362 -3.21 21.91 5.34
N SER A 363 -3.09 21.20 6.46
CA SER A 363 -1.81 21.02 7.16
C SER A 363 -0.82 20.21 6.32
N MET A 364 -1.25 19.13 5.69
CA MET A 364 -0.40 18.31 4.83
C MET A 364 0.09 19.10 3.60
N GLU A 365 -0.76 19.94 3.03
CA GLU A 365 -0.38 20.82 1.91
C GLU A 365 0.64 21.87 2.34
N LYS A 366 0.45 22.48 3.51
CA LYS A 366 1.43 23.40 4.11
C LYS A 366 2.76 22.69 4.37
N GLU A 367 2.75 21.51 4.97
CA GLU A 367 3.95 20.72 5.25
C GLU A 367 4.73 20.42 3.96
N LYS A 368 4.04 19.92 2.93
CA LYS A 368 4.64 19.68 1.61
C LYS A 368 5.25 20.94 0.98
N SER A 369 4.59 22.09 1.15
CA SER A 369 5.13 23.37 0.68
C SER A 369 6.39 23.78 1.46
N THR A 370 6.42 23.55 2.78
CA THR A 370 7.58 23.83 3.63
C THR A 370 8.76 22.91 3.35
N GLU A 371 8.52 21.61 3.11
CA GLU A 371 9.55 20.66 2.70
C GLU A 371 10.17 21.04 1.35
N SER A 372 9.33 21.43 0.38
CA SER A 372 9.81 21.91 -0.92
C SER A 372 10.68 23.16 -0.81
N LEU A 373 10.31 24.10 0.07
CA LEU A 373 11.13 25.28 0.35
C LEU A 373 12.44 24.91 1.05
N MET A 374 12.41 24.00 2.03
CA MET A 374 13.63 23.52 2.69
C MET A 374 14.59 22.82 1.74
N LEU A 375 14.09 22.02 0.80
CA LEU A 375 14.90 21.42 -0.26
C LEU A 375 15.58 22.50 -1.11
N ARG A 376 14.81 23.51 -1.56
CA ARG A 376 15.38 24.62 -2.33
C ARG A 376 16.45 25.39 -1.56
N VAL A 377 16.23 25.62 -0.27
CA VAL A 377 17.21 26.29 0.60
C VAL A 377 18.48 25.44 0.73
N ARG A 378 18.36 24.12 0.95
CA ARG A 378 19.51 23.21 1.00
C ARG A 378 20.29 23.18 -0.31
N ASP A 379 19.59 23.19 -1.45
CA ASP A 379 20.20 23.25 -2.77
C ASP A 379 20.96 24.58 -2.94
N MET A 380 20.37 25.71 -2.54
CA MET A 380 21.04 27.02 -2.57
C MET A 380 22.28 27.06 -1.66
N ASP A 381 22.23 26.50 -0.45
CA ASP A 381 23.41 26.41 0.45
C ASP A 381 24.54 25.59 -0.19
N SER A 382 24.20 24.51 -0.91
CA SER A 382 25.19 23.71 -1.63
C SER A 382 25.85 24.50 -2.76
N VAL A 383 25.06 25.26 -3.52
CA VAL A 383 25.56 26.15 -4.59
C VAL A 383 26.42 27.27 -4.02
N GLU A 384 26.02 27.87 -2.89
CA GLU A 384 26.80 28.90 -2.21
C GLU A 384 28.18 28.37 -1.78
N LYS A 385 28.24 27.14 -1.23
CA LYS A 385 29.51 26.49 -0.88
C LYS A 385 30.40 26.26 -2.09
N ILE A 386 29.83 25.79 -3.20
CA ILE A 386 30.57 25.57 -4.46
C ILE A 386 31.13 26.90 -4.98
N LEU A 387 30.31 27.95 -5.01
CA LEU A 387 30.74 29.27 -5.48
C LEU A 387 31.81 29.89 -4.58
N LYS A 388 31.73 29.70 -3.26
CA LYS A 388 32.77 30.13 -2.31
C LYS A 388 34.10 29.43 -2.56
N GLU A 389 34.07 28.13 -2.80
CA GLU A 389 35.26 27.34 -3.07
C GLU A 389 35.88 27.69 -4.44
N GLU A 390 35.06 27.86 -5.47
CA GLU A 390 35.51 28.33 -6.80
C GLU A 390 36.17 29.72 -6.68
N LEU A 391 35.57 30.64 -5.92
CA LEU A 391 36.15 31.96 -5.68
C LEU A 391 37.51 31.87 -4.94
N ARG A 392 37.64 30.96 -3.98
CA ARG A 392 38.90 30.69 -3.26
C ARG A 392 39.99 30.22 -4.24
N ILE A 393 39.67 29.25 -5.09
CA ILE A 393 40.60 28.70 -6.09
C ILE A 393 41.02 29.78 -7.08
N GLN A 394 40.07 30.57 -7.60
CA GLN A 394 40.39 31.66 -8.52
C GLN A 394 41.30 32.71 -7.88
N LYS A 395 41.06 33.04 -6.61
CA LYS A 395 41.90 33.98 -5.87
C LYS A 395 43.33 33.45 -5.72
N GLU A 396 43.50 32.20 -5.32
CA GLU A 396 44.82 31.56 -5.21
C GLU A 396 45.54 31.50 -6.55
N SER A 397 44.84 31.17 -7.64
CA SER A 397 45.41 31.17 -8.99
C SER A 397 45.84 32.57 -9.45
N ASN A 398 45.09 33.60 -9.08
CA ASN A 398 45.43 34.99 -9.42
C ASN A 398 46.65 35.48 -8.62
N ASP A 399 46.74 35.10 -7.34
CA ASP A 399 47.90 35.40 -6.49
C ASP A 399 49.17 34.72 -7.03
N ASP A 400 49.08 33.45 -7.49
CA ASP A 400 50.20 32.74 -8.12
C ASP A 400 50.64 33.40 -9.44
N MET A 401 49.71 33.74 -10.32
CA MET A 401 50.04 34.44 -11.57
C MET A 401 50.68 35.81 -11.30
N SER A 402 50.19 36.56 -10.31
CA SER A 402 50.79 37.83 -9.90
C SER A 402 52.21 37.64 -9.36
N PHE A 403 52.45 36.56 -8.61
CA PHE A 403 53.78 36.19 -8.14
C PHE A 403 54.73 35.84 -9.30
N GLN A 404 54.29 35.01 -10.25
CA GLN A 404 55.07 34.67 -11.44
C GLN A 404 55.41 35.91 -12.29
N LEU A 405 54.45 36.84 -12.42
CA LEU A 405 54.65 38.09 -13.12
C LEU A 405 55.71 38.96 -12.43
N SER A 406 55.65 39.09 -11.11
CA SER A 406 56.65 39.80 -10.32
C SER A 406 58.05 39.19 -10.49
N LYS A 407 58.16 37.86 -10.41
CA LYS A 407 59.44 37.15 -10.60
C LYS A 407 60.00 37.37 -12.01
N THR A 408 59.14 37.36 -13.02
CA THR A 408 59.52 37.63 -14.41
C THR A 408 59.97 39.09 -14.57
N GLN A 409 59.26 40.03 -13.97
CA GLN A 409 59.62 41.45 -13.97
C GLN A 409 60.96 41.68 -13.29
N GLU A 410 61.23 41.03 -12.16
CA GLU A 410 62.51 41.11 -11.46
C GLU A 410 63.67 40.54 -12.29
N SER A 411 63.49 39.37 -12.90
CA SER A 411 64.49 38.79 -13.80
C SER A 411 64.75 39.69 -15.02
N ASN A 412 63.72 40.34 -15.56
CA ASN A 412 63.87 41.30 -16.66
C ASN A 412 64.68 42.54 -16.21
N ILE A 413 64.44 43.05 -15.00
CA ILE A 413 65.23 44.16 -14.42
C ILE A 413 66.70 43.75 -14.27
N GLN A 414 66.98 42.54 -13.79
CA GLN A 414 68.34 42.02 -13.69
C GLN A 414 69.01 41.91 -15.07
N LEU A 415 68.31 41.41 -16.08
CA LEU A 415 68.83 41.32 -17.44
C LEU A 415 69.15 42.70 -18.03
N VAL A 416 68.26 43.69 -17.86
CA VAL A 416 68.51 45.07 -18.29
C VAL A 416 69.74 45.66 -17.59
N SER A 417 69.93 45.35 -16.29
CA SER A 417 71.10 45.81 -15.54
C SER A 417 72.41 45.22 -16.09
N ILE A 418 72.43 43.90 -16.40
CA ILE A 418 73.58 43.24 -17.02
C ILE A 418 73.86 43.83 -18.42
N LEU A 419 72.82 44.07 -19.23
CA LEU A 419 72.97 44.69 -20.54
C LEU A 419 73.55 46.11 -20.45
N GLN A 420 73.12 46.89 -19.46
CA GLN A 420 73.66 48.23 -19.22
C GLN A 420 75.15 48.17 -18.81
N GLU A 421 75.53 47.25 -17.93
CA GLU A 421 76.95 47.03 -17.57
C GLU A 421 77.79 46.60 -18.79
N MET A 422 77.25 45.72 -19.63
CA MET A 422 77.89 45.33 -20.89
C MET A 422 78.03 46.52 -21.84
N GLU A 423 77.03 47.40 -21.95
CA GLU A 423 77.10 48.60 -22.77
C GLU A 423 78.18 49.57 -22.25
N GLU A 424 78.27 49.77 -20.93
CA GLU A 424 79.30 50.58 -20.28
C GLU A 424 80.71 50.02 -20.52
N THR A 425 80.90 48.71 -20.41
CA THR A 425 82.19 48.07 -20.69
C THR A 425 82.58 48.15 -22.16
N VAL A 426 81.62 48.01 -23.09
CA VAL A 426 81.84 48.20 -24.53
C VAL A 426 82.22 49.64 -24.84
N GLU A 427 81.55 50.64 -24.26
CA GLU A 427 81.93 52.04 -24.47
C GLU A 427 83.29 52.37 -23.86
N LYS A 428 83.62 51.81 -22.68
CA LYS A 428 84.96 51.92 -22.11
C LYS A 428 86.02 51.31 -23.04
N GLN A 429 85.77 50.11 -23.58
CA GLN A 429 86.65 49.46 -24.53
C GLN A 429 86.82 50.28 -25.82
N LYS A 430 85.74 50.88 -26.35
CA LYS A 430 85.83 51.78 -27.51
C LYS A 430 86.69 53.01 -27.23
N LEU A 431 86.54 53.63 -26.06
CA LEU A 431 87.37 54.77 -25.64
C LEU A 431 88.85 54.36 -25.51
N GLU A 432 89.13 53.20 -24.91
CA GLU A 432 90.50 52.67 -24.80
C GLU A 432 91.12 52.40 -26.18
N ILE A 433 90.38 51.77 -27.10
CA ILE A 433 90.82 51.55 -28.49
C ILE A 433 91.11 52.89 -29.18
N LYS A 434 90.23 53.90 -29.01
CA LYS A 434 90.43 55.23 -29.57
C LYS A 434 91.69 55.90 -29.01
N ASN A 435 91.91 55.83 -27.70
CA ASN A 435 93.12 56.37 -27.06
C ASN A 435 94.39 55.65 -27.53
N LEU A 436 94.36 54.31 -27.65
CA LEU A 436 95.48 53.53 -28.18
C LEU A 436 95.78 53.87 -29.64
N LEU A 437 94.75 54.10 -30.46
CA LEU A 437 94.90 54.58 -31.84
C LEU A 437 95.55 55.97 -31.90
N GLU A 438 95.17 56.90 -31.02
CA GLU A 438 95.80 58.22 -30.92
C GLU A 438 97.29 58.11 -30.53
N VAL A 439 97.64 57.32 -29.52
CA VAL A 439 99.04 57.07 -29.12
C VAL A 439 99.85 56.44 -30.26
N LYS A 440 99.27 55.46 -30.97
CA LYS A 440 99.92 54.82 -32.11
C LYS A 440 100.20 55.83 -33.23
N SER A 441 99.23 56.68 -33.57
CA SER A 441 99.42 57.72 -34.59
C SER A 441 100.51 58.74 -34.20
N ASN A 442 100.61 59.10 -32.93
CA ASN A 442 101.68 59.97 -32.42
C ASN A 442 103.05 59.28 -32.46
N SER A 443 103.12 57.99 -32.13
CA SER A 443 104.35 57.20 -32.22
C SER A 443 104.81 57.01 -33.67
N GLU A 444 103.90 56.73 -34.61
CA GLU A 444 104.21 56.60 -36.03
C GLU A 444 104.70 57.93 -36.62
N ASN A 445 104.10 59.05 -36.21
CA ASN A 445 104.57 60.38 -36.57
C ASN A 445 105.97 60.65 -35.99
N GLN A 446 106.21 60.30 -34.73
CA GLN A 446 107.52 60.48 -34.09
C GLN A 446 108.60 59.61 -34.79
N GLN A 447 108.30 58.35 -35.09
CA GLN A 447 109.20 57.45 -35.81
C GLN A 447 109.51 57.97 -37.22
N ASN A 448 108.50 58.49 -37.94
CA ASN A 448 108.70 59.08 -39.27
C ASN A 448 109.57 60.36 -39.23
N LEU A 449 109.44 61.19 -38.18
CA LEU A 449 110.36 62.32 -37.97
C LEU A 449 111.78 61.85 -37.67
N GLU A 450 111.96 60.82 -36.84
CA GLU A 450 113.28 60.22 -36.54
C GLU A 450 113.92 59.61 -37.79
N ASP A 451 113.16 58.85 -38.59
CA ASP A 451 113.64 58.26 -39.85
C ASP A 451 114.06 59.35 -40.86
N LYS A 452 113.29 60.45 -40.97
CA LYS A 452 113.67 61.60 -41.80
C LYS A 452 114.92 62.30 -41.29
N LEU A 453 115.09 62.42 -39.98
CA LEU A 453 116.28 63.01 -39.37
C LEU A 453 117.52 62.15 -39.67
N GLN A 454 117.39 60.83 -39.58
CA GLN A 454 118.46 59.89 -39.87
C GLN A 454 118.83 59.89 -41.36
N GLN A 455 117.84 59.97 -42.25
CA GLN A 455 118.06 60.08 -43.70
C GLN A 455 118.74 61.41 -44.08
N LEU A 456 118.41 62.51 -43.38
CA LEU A 456 119.11 63.79 -43.53
C LEU A 456 120.56 63.70 -43.05
N GLN A 457 120.83 63.11 -41.89
CA GLN A 457 122.20 62.89 -41.40
C GLN A 457 123.03 62.01 -42.35
N GLU A 458 122.43 60.97 -42.92
CA GLU A 458 123.10 60.10 -43.89
C GLU A 458 123.36 60.83 -45.22
N SER A 459 122.41 61.67 -45.68
CA SER A 459 122.62 62.53 -46.85
C SER A 459 123.72 63.57 -46.63
N GLN A 460 123.81 64.15 -45.42
CA GLN A 460 124.86 65.09 -45.03
C GLN A 460 126.23 64.40 -45.03
N LYS A 461 126.33 63.20 -44.48
CA LYS A 461 127.56 62.39 -44.48
C LYS A 461 127.99 61.98 -45.89
N ASN A 462 127.03 61.67 -46.77
CA ASN A 462 127.31 61.40 -48.18
C ASN A 462 127.76 62.66 -48.95
N LEU A 463 127.21 63.83 -48.62
CA LEU A 463 127.66 65.11 -49.19
C LEU A 463 129.09 65.46 -48.72
N GLU A 464 129.42 65.26 -47.45
CA GLU A 464 130.79 65.41 -46.94
C GLU A 464 131.77 64.46 -47.64
N ASN A 465 131.39 63.19 -47.87
CA ASN A 465 132.21 62.21 -48.59
C ASN A 465 132.40 62.56 -50.07
N THR A 466 131.39 63.12 -50.75
CA THR A 466 131.50 63.55 -52.17
C THR A 466 132.32 64.83 -52.31
N THR A 467 132.23 65.74 -51.36
CA THR A 467 133.07 66.94 -51.30
C THR A 467 134.56 66.57 -51.13
N LEU A 468 134.85 65.57 -50.28
CA LEU A 468 136.20 65.01 -50.13
C LEU A 468 136.73 64.26 -51.38
N HIS A 469 135.84 63.76 -52.24
CA HIS A 469 136.25 63.07 -53.48
C HIS A 469 136.49 64.03 -54.66
N LEU A 470 135.88 65.23 -54.65
CA LEU A 470 136.10 66.28 -55.65
C LEU A 470 137.36 67.13 -55.38
N GLU A 471 138.04 66.91 -54.25
CA GLU A 471 139.29 67.57 -53.85
C GLU A 471 140.57 66.74 -54.12
N LYS A 472 140.49 65.66 -54.91
CA LYS A 472 141.65 64.89 -55.40
C LYS A 472 141.56 64.68 -56.89
#